data_AF-A0A1S1SZE1-F1
#
_entry.id   AF-A0A1S1SZE1-F1
#
_cell.length_a   1.000
_cell.length_b   1.000
_cell.length_c   1.000
_cell.angle_alpha   90.00
_cell.angle_beta   90.00
_cell.angle_gamma   90.00
#
_symmetry.space_group_name_H-M   'P 1'
#
loop_
_entity.id
_entity.type
_entity.pdbx_description
1 polymer ?
#
loop_
_entity_poly.entity_id
_entity_poly.type
_entity_poly.pdbx_seq_one_letter_code
_entity_poly.pdbx_strand_id
1 'polypeptide(L)'
;MIDKSQVLEELLEAMIAEDEDVTVRAVCRRSDGIFKHATDITRNEARRRTVEGAIKKQETIRTAVNRSTKKSRAELEKLAAAKYAEIEQLQADKELLIASHRAMILSIAEMGGFATWKRFFERYQPAIDRLEQMGSLPAASVISLSSRRDP
;
A
#
# COMPACT_ATOMS: atom_id res chain seq x y z
N MET A 1 -10.05 -27.99 30.20
CA MET A 1 -10.18 -28.92 29.06
C MET A 1 -9.47 -28.26 27.89
N ILE A 2 -8.40 -28.85 27.35
CA ILE A 2 -7.66 -28.23 26.23
C ILE A 2 -8.57 -28.28 24.99
N ASP A 3 -8.88 -27.12 24.42
CA ASP A 3 -9.58 -27.07 23.14
C ASP A 3 -8.61 -27.47 22.02
N LYS A 4 -8.70 -28.74 21.63
CA LYS A 4 -7.86 -29.31 20.57
C LYS A 4 -8.07 -28.63 19.22
N SER A 5 -9.22 -28.00 18.98
CA SER A 5 -9.48 -27.31 17.71
C SER A 5 -8.69 -26.01 17.63
N GLN A 6 -8.74 -25.20 18.69
CA GLN A 6 -7.96 -23.97 18.79
C GLN A 6 -6.45 -24.26 18.73
N VAL A 7 -5.97 -25.26 19.49
CA VAL A 7 -4.55 -25.65 19.46
C VAL A 7 -4.12 -26.09 18.06
N LEU A 8 -4.97 -26.78 17.31
CA LEU A 8 -4.66 -27.18 15.94
C LEU A 8 -4.52 -25.98 15.02
N GLU A 9 -5.39 -24.98 15.15
CA GLU A 9 -5.31 -23.74 14.35
C GLU A 9 -4.03 -22.97 14.65
N GLU A 10 -3.73 -22.71 15.91
CA GLU A 10 -2.51 -22.01 16.34
C GLU A 10 -1.24 -22.74 15.86
N LEU A 11 -1.22 -24.07 15.98
CA LEU A 11 -0.11 -24.90 15.52
C LEU A 11 0.10 -24.81 14.00
N LEU A 12 -0.99 -24.86 13.23
CA LEU A 12 -0.93 -24.77 11.77
C LEU A 12 -0.48 -23.37 11.31
N GLU A 13 -0.94 -22.31 11.99
CA GLU A 13 -0.48 -20.95 11.70
C GLU A 13 1.01 -20.78 11.97
N ALA A 14 1.52 -21.32 13.08
CA ALA A 14 2.96 -21.33 13.37
C ALA A 14 3.76 -22.08 12.30
N MET A 15 3.30 -23.27 11.88
CA MET A 15 3.96 -24.04 10.80
C MET A 15 4.01 -23.27 9.48
N ILE A 16 2.92 -22.59 9.11
CA ILE A 16 2.89 -21.76 7.90
C ILE A 16 3.85 -20.57 8.02
N ALA A 17 3.89 -19.91 9.19
CA ALA A 17 4.75 -18.76 9.43
C ALA A 17 6.25 -19.12 9.38
N GLU A 18 6.62 -20.32 9.83
CA GLU A 18 7.98 -20.83 9.82
C GLU A 18 8.36 -21.56 8.51
N ASP A 19 7.45 -21.58 7.52
CA ASP A 19 7.58 -22.32 6.25
C ASP A 19 7.86 -23.84 6.42
N GLU A 20 7.36 -24.44 7.50
CA GLU A 20 7.44 -25.88 7.71
C GLU A 20 6.35 -26.63 6.95
N ASP A 21 6.69 -27.76 6.34
CA ASP A 21 5.73 -28.57 5.56
C ASP A 21 4.52 -29.00 6.41
N VAL A 22 3.36 -28.45 6.07
CA VAL A 22 2.10 -28.81 6.72
C VAL A 22 1.67 -30.18 6.21
N THR A 23 1.85 -31.20 7.04
CA THR A 23 1.31 -32.54 6.81
C THR A 23 0.74 -33.08 8.12
N VAL A 24 -0.25 -33.99 8.06
CA VAL A 24 -0.84 -34.59 9.28
C VAL A 24 0.23 -35.17 10.21
N ARG A 25 1.26 -35.81 9.63
CA ARG A 25 2.37 -36.39 10.42
C ARG A 25 3.26 -35.30 11.04
N ALA A 26 3.53 -34.21 10.33
CA ALA A 26 4.29 -33.09 10.86
C ALA A 26 3.54 -32.40 12.01
N VAL A 27 2.22 -32.20 11.85
CA VAL A 27 1.34 -31.68 12.92
C VAL A 27 1.42 -32.58 14.15
N CYS A 28 1.32 -33.92 14.01
CA CYS A 28 1.46 -34.83 15.15
C CYS A 28 2.81 -34.67 15.87
N ARG A 29 3.92 -34.59 15.10
CA ARG A 29 5.27 -34.41 15.68
C ARG A 29 5.41 -33.08 16.42
N ARG A 30 4.85 -32.00 15.87
CA ARG A 30 4.96 -30.65 16.44
C ARG A 30 3.98 -30.38 17.58
N SER A 31 2.95 -31.20 17.73
CA SER A 31 1.88 -31.02 18.74
C SER A 31 2.25 -31.44 20.16
N ASP A 32 3.51 -31.77 20.45
CA ASP A 32 4.01 -32.20 21.77
C ASP A 32 3.11 -33.25 22.47
N GLY A 33 2.59 -34.21 21.69
CA GLY A 33 1.77 -35.32 22.20
C GLY A 33 0.27 -35.01 22.37
N ILE A 34 -0.22 -33.84 21.97
CA ILE A 34 -1.66 -33.50 21.94
C ILE A 34 -2.39 -34.32 20.86
N PHE A 35 -1.75 -34.51 19.70
CA PHE A 35 -2.15 -35.41 18.62
C PHE A 35 -1.11 -36.52 18.46
N LYS A 36 -1.29 -37.63 19.18
CA LYS A 36 -0.32 -38.73 19.24
C LYS A 36 -0.25 -39.51 17.93
N HIS A 37 -1.38 -39.62 17.24
CA HIS A 37 -1.48 -40.40 16.01
C HIS A 37 -2.18 -39.60 14.92
N ALA A 38 -1.81 -39.85 13.66
CA ALA A 38 -2.45 -39.22 12.51
C ALA A 38 -3.97 -39.43 12.49
N THR A 39 -4.44 -40.55 13.04
CA THR A 39 -5.87 -40.86 13.23
C THR A 39 -6.61 -39.88 14.12
N ASP A 40 -5.94 -39.18 15.05
CA ASP A 40 -6.56 -38.16 15.91
C ASP A 40 -7.05 -36.94 15.12
N ILE A 41 -6.46 -36.74 13.93
CA ILE A 41 -6.76 -35.69 12.98
C ILE A 41 -7.63 -36.26 11.84
N THR A 42 -7.25 -37.38 11.23
CA THR A 42 -7.92 -37.88 10.01
C THR A 42 -9.30 -38.49 10.26
N ARG A 43 -9.57 -39.02 11.46
CA ARG A 43 -10.91 -39.55 11.81
C ARG A 43 -11.91 -38.47 12.19
N ASN A 44 -11.44 -37.29 12.61
CA ASN A 44 -12.30 -36.16 12.93
C ASN A 44 -12.42 -35.25 11.70
N GLU A 45 -13.62 -35.14 11.14
CA GLU A 45 -13.84 -34.41 9.91
C GLU A 45 -13.48 -32.92 10.00
N ALA A 46 -13.79 -32.27 11.12
CA ALA A 46 -13.48 -30.86 11.33
C ALA A 46 -11.95 -30.63 11.31
N ARG A 47 -11.19 -31.42 12.09
CA ARG A 47 -9.72 -31.32 12.14
C ARG A 47 -9.06 -31.62 10.79
N ARG A 48 -9.57 -32.64 10.08
CA ARG A 48 -9.09 -32.97 8.74
C ARG A 48 -9.26 -31.78 7.80
N ARG A 49 -10.44 -31.15 7.78
CA ARG A 49 -10.70 -29.96 6.95
C ARG A 49 -9.80 -28.78 7.32
N THR A 50 -9.52 -28.56 8.60
CA THR A 50 -8.61 -27.50 9.05
C THR A 50 -7.20 -27.71 8.49
N VAL A 51 -6.66 -28.94 8.59
CA VAL A 51 -5.34 -29.26 8.03
C VAL A 51 -5.32 -29.14 6.50
N GLU A 52 -6.34 -29.62 5.80
CA GLU A 52 -6.46 -29.46 4.34
C GLU A 52 -6.50 -27.99 3.92
N GLY A 53 -7.19 -27.14 4.68
CA GLY A 53 -7.21 -25.69 4.47
C GLY A 53 -5.83 -25.05 4.64
N ALA A 54 -5.10 -25.46 5.69
CA ALA A 54 -3.74 -25.00 5.93
C ALA A 54 -2.74 -25.43 4.84
N ILE A 55 -2.85 -26.67 4.33
CA ILE A 55 -2.05 -27.16 3.19
C ILE A 55 -2.27 -26.27 1.95
N LYS A 56 -3.53 -25.99 1.61
CA LYS A 56 -3.87 -25.12 0.47
C LYS A 56 -3.35 -23.69 0.65
N LYS A 57 -3.43 -23.16 1.88
CA LYS A 57 -2.89 -21.84 2.23
C LYS A 57 -1.37 -21.79 2.01
N GLN A 58 -0.65 -22.81 2.49
CA GLN A 58 0.80 -22.91 2.29
C GLN A 58 1.17 -23.04 0.81
N GLU A 59 0.47 -23.87 0.04
CA GLU A 59 0.71 -24.04 -1.39
C GLU A 59 0.48 -22.74 -2.17
N THR A 60 -0.56 -21.98 -1.80
CA THR A 60 -0.86 -20.67 -2.39
C THR A 60 0.27 -19.67 -2.13
N ILE A 61 0.75 -19.59 -0.88
CA ILE A 61 1.87 -18.72 -0.48
C ILE A 61 3.12 -19.11 -1.26
N ARG A 62 3.50 -20.40 -1.24
CA ARG A 62 4.69 -20.90 -1.94
C ARG A 62 4.61 -20.68 -3.45
N THR A 63 3.42 -20.82 -4.05
CA THR A 63 3.21 -20.53 -5.47
C THR A 63 3.39 -19.05 -5.77
N ALA A 64 2.88 -18.15 -4.93
CA ALA A 64 3.07 -16.71 -5.08
C ALA A 64 4.55 -16.31 -4.94
N VAL A 65 5.25 -16.86 -3.94
CA VAL A 65 6.70 -16.68 -3.76
C VAL A 65 7.46 -17.21 -4.98
N ASN A 66 7.14 -18.43 -5.45
CA ASN A 66 7.79 -19.02 -6.62
C ASN A 66 7.51 -18.27 -7.93
N ARG A 67 6.32 -17.66 -8.08
CA ARG A 67 6.04 -16.75 -9.21
C ARG A 67 6.85 -15.47 -9.11
N SER A 68 7.06 -14.96 -7.89
CA SER A 68 7.92 -13.80 -7.64
C SER A 68 9.39 -14.12 -7.95
N THR A 69 9.93 -15.25 -7.51
CA THR A 69 11.31 -15.67 -7.78
C THR A 69 11.58 -16.03 -9.24
N LYS A 70 10.55 -16.48 -9.99
CA LYS A 70 10.65 -16.70 -11.45
C LYS A 70 10.82 -15.40 -12.24
N LYS A 71 10.41 -14.25 -11.71
CA LYS A 71 10.94 -12.96 -12.18
C LYS A 71 12.32 -12.83 -11.52
N SER A 72 13.39 -12.94 -12.31
CA SER A 72 14.74 -12.88 -11.75
C SER A 72 14.87 -11.61 -10.89
N ARG A 73 15.55 -11.70 -9.75
CA ARG A 73 15.82 -10.55 -8.89
C ARG A 73 16.40 -9.37 -9.67
N ALA A 74 17.19 -9.62 -10.70
CA ALA A 74 17.72 -8.61 -11.61
C ALA A 74 16.63 -7.92 -12.46
N GLU A 75 15.59 -8.64 -12.90
CA GLU A 75 14.44 -8.03 -13.60
C GLU A 75 13.57 -7.18 -12.66
N LEU A 76 13.43 -7.59 -11.39
CA LEU A 76 12.75 -6.77 -10.38
C LEU A 76 13.56 -5.52 -10.04
N GLU A 77 14.88 -5.65 -9.87
CA GLU A 77 15.80 -4.51 -9.63
C GLU A 77 15.78 -3.54 -10.83
N LYS A 78 15.76 -4.06 -12.06
CA LYS A 78 15.63 -3.24 -13.28
C LYS A 78 14.29 -2.52 -13.38
N LEU A 79 13.18 -3.21 -13.08
CA LEU A 79 11.86 -2.58 -13.06
C LEU A 79 11.76 -1.50 -11.98
N ALA A 80 12.30 -1.78 -10.78
CA ALA A 80 12.35 -0.83 -9.69
C ALA A 80 13.17 0.41 -10.08
N ALA A 81 14.37 0.22 -10.64
CA ALA A 81 15.21 1.31 -11.12
C ALA A 81 14.49 2.16 -12.19
N ALA A 82 13.81 1.53 -13.15
CA ALA A 82 13.03 2.23 -14.16
C ALA A 82 11.88 3.05 -13.55
N LYS A 83 11.19 2.50 -12.55
CA LYS A 83 10.13 3.23 -11.83
C LYS A 83 10.67 4.38 -10.98
N TYR A 84 11.83 4.23 -10.34
CA TYR A 84 12.48 5.33 -9.63
C TYR A 84 12.88 6.46 -10.58
N ALA A 85 13.44 6.15 -11.74
CA ALA A 85 13.76 7.15 -12.76
C ALA A 85 12.50 7.87 -13.28
N GLU A 86 11.40 7.14 -13.50
CA GLU A 86 10.11 7.73 -13.89
C GLU A 86 9.57 8.67 -12.80
N ILE A 87 9.68 8.29 -11.51
CA ILE A 87 9.29 9.14 -10.39
C ILE A 87 10.12 10.42 -10.34
N GLU A 88 11.43 10.32 -10.51
CA GLU A 88 12.34 11.48 -10.51
C GLU A 88 11.99 12.44 -11.65
N GLN A 89 11.73 11.92 -12.85
CA GLN A 89 11.30 12.74 -13.99
C GLN A 89 9.96 13.43 -13.71
N LEU A 90 8.96 12.71 -13.20
CA LEU A 90 7.66 13.29 -12.87
C LEU A 90 7.74 14.37 -11.79
N GLN A 91 8.66 14.23 -10.84
CA GLN A 91 8.92 15.26 -9.83
C GLN A 91 9.55 16.51 -10.46
N ALA A 92 10.54 16.33 -11.34
CA ALA A 92 11.15 17.44 -12.08
C ALA A 92 10.12 18.18 -12.95
N ASP A 93 9.28 17.44 -13.68
CA ASP A 93 8.21 18.00 -14.51
C ASP A 93 7.18 18.76 -13.69
N LYS A 94 6.81 18.22 -12.51
CA LYS A 94 5.92 18.90 -11.57
C LYS A 94 6.50 20.24 -11.12
N GLU A 95 7.77 20.28 -10.71
CA GLU A 95 8.41 21.53 -10.27
C GLU A 95 8.50 22.55 -11.41
N LEU A 96 8.84 22.10 -12.62
CA LEU A 96 8.84 22.94 -13.83
C LEU A 96 7.45 23.53 -14.11
N LEU A 97 6.40 22.70 -14.03
CA LEU A 97 5.01 23.15 -14.19
C LEU A 97 4.64 24.18 -13.13
N ILE A 98 5.00 23.97 -11.86
CA ILE A 98 4.74 24.93 -10.79
C ILE A 98 5.45 26.26 -11.07
N ALA A 99 6.72 26.23 -11.46
CA ALA A 99 7.48 27.43 -11.79
C ALA A 99 6.84 28.20 -12.97
N SER A 100 6.46 27.48 -14.03
CA SER A 100 5.77 28.05 -15.20
C SER A 100 4.44 28.71 -14.81
N HIS A 101 3.60 28.02 -14.01
CA HIS A 101 2.33 28.58 -13.56
C HIS A 101 2.50 29.81 -12.68
N ARG A 102 3.50 29.82 -11.78
CA ARG A 102 3.82 31.00 -10.97
C ARG A 102 4.23 32.19 -11.84
N ALA A 103 5.09 31.97 -12.83
CA ALA A 103 5.50 33.01 -13.77
C ALA A 103 4.28 33.56 -14.55
N MET A 104 3.40 32.69 -15.05
CA MET A 104 2.17 33.12 -15.72
C MET A 104 1.24 33.93 -14.81
N ILE A 105 1.05 33.52 -13.55
CA ILE A 105 0.25 34.27 -12.57
C ILE A 105 0.80 35.67 -12.40
N LEU A 106 2.12 35.80 -12.19
CA LEU A 106 2.80 37.08 -12.01
C LEU A 106 2.66 37.96 -13.25
N SER A 107 2.90 37.43 -14.46
CA SER A 107 2.73 38.18 -15.71
C SER A 107 1.30 38.69 -15.89
N ILE A 108 0.27 37.88 -15.61
CA ILE A 108 -1.13 38.31 -15.73
C ILE A 108 -1.46 39.40 -14.70
N ALA A 109 -0.94 39.29 -13.48
CA ALA A 109 -1.13 40.30 -12.45
C ALA A 109 -0.47 41.64 -12.83
N GLU A 110 0.75 41.60 -13.37
CA GLU A 110 1.48 42.79 -13.83
C GLU A 110 0.77 43.48 -15.01
N MET A 111 0.23 42.71 -15.96
CA MET A 111 -0.41 43.27 -17.16
C MET A 111 -1.83 43.81 -16.94
N GLY A 112 -2.61 43.20 -16.03
CA GLY A 112 -4.06 43.45 -15.95
C GLY A 112 -4.64 43.57 -14.56
N GLY A 113 -3.80 43.54 -13.51
CA GLY A 113 -4.20 43.62 -12.12
C GLY A 113 -5.12 42.48 -11.66
N PHE A 114 -5.66 42.64 -10.45
CA PHE A 114 -6.46 41.59 -9.79
C PHE A 114 -7.75 41.22 -10.56
N ALA A 115 -8.38 42.17 -11.25
CA ALA A 115 -9.61 41.92 -12.01
C ALA A 115 -9.39 40.94 -13.19
N THR A 116 -8.28 41.10 -13.92
CA THR A 116 -7.92 40.21 -15.03
C THR A 116 -7.49 38.84 -14.53
N TRP A 117 -6.71 38.83 -13.44
CA TRP A 117 -6.31 37.60 -12.75
C TRP A 117 -7.55 36.79 -12.32
N LYS A 118 -8.50 37.41 -11.62
CA LYS A 118 -9.72 36.74 -11.13
C LYS A 118 -10.50 36.10 -12.27
N ARG A 119 -10.77 36.86 -13.34
CA ARG A 119 -11.51 36.36 -14.52
C ARG A 119 -10.80 35.20 -15.22
N PHE A 120 -9.47 35.21 -15.26
CA PHE A 120 -8.68 34.12 -15.87
C PHE A 120 -8.73 32.84 -15.02
N PHE A 121 -8.70 32.97 -13.69
CA PHE A 121 -8.65 31.82 -12.77
C PHE A 121 -10.01 31.22 -12.43
N GLU A 122 -11.12 31.94 -12.62
CA GLU A 122 -12.49 31.44 -12.41
C GLU A 122 -12.75 30.10 -13.15
N ARG A 123 -12.25 29.95 -14.38
CA ARG A 123 -12.43 28.71 -15.16
C ARG A 123 -11.68 27.49 -14.60
N TYR A 124 -10.71 27.70 -13.71
CA TYR A 124 -9.91 26.63 -13.11
C TYR A 124 -10.38 26.25 -11.70
N GLN A 125 -11.47 26.85 -11.20
CA GLN A 125 -12.04 26.49 -9.90
C GLN A 125 -12.28 24.97 -9.75
N PRO A 126 -12.81 24.24 -10.77
CA PRO A 126 -12.98 22.79 -10.65
C PRO A 126 -11.66 22.01 -10.43
N ALA A 127 -10.53 22.53 -10.92
CA ALA A 127 -9.22 21.94 -10.68
C ALA A 127 -8.75 22.20 -9.25
N ILE A 128 -9.03 23.37 -8.70
CA ILE A 128 -8.75 23.71 -7.29
C ILE A 128 -9.59 22.82 -6.36
N ASP A 129 -10.89 22.66 -6.65
CA ASP A 129 -11.79 21.82 -5.86
C ASP A 129 -11.30 20.35 -5.83
N ARG A 130 -10.76 19.86 -6.95
CA ARG A 130 -10.17 18.52 -7.03
C ARG A 130 -8.88 18.40 -6.21
N LEU A 131 -8.03 19.42 -6.21
CA LEU A 131 -6.82 19.45 -5.38
C LEU A 131 -7.16 19.49 -3.89
N GLU A 132 -8.25 20.18 -3.51
CA GLU A 132 -8.76 20.21 -2.15
C GLU A 132 -9.26 18.83 -1.70
N GLN A 133 -10.06 18.15 -2.54
CA GLN A 133 -10.52 16.77 -2.28
C GLN A 133 -9.37 15.77 -2.11
N MET A 134 -8.26 16.00 -2.80
CA MET A 134 -7.05 15.18 -2.70
C MET A 134 -6.16 15.56 -1.50
N GLY A 135 -6.57 16.51 -0.65
CA GLY A 135 -5.76 17.01 0.46
C GLY A 135 -4.41 17.59 0.03
N SER A 136 -4.33 18.06 -1.22
CA SER A 136 -3.09 18.45 -1.90
C SER A 136 -2.88 19.97 -1.96
N LEU A 137 -3.77 20.75 -1.33
CA LEU A 137 -3.59 22.18 -1.15
C LEU A 137 -2.65 22.46 0.03
N PRO A 138 -1.68 23.39 -0.10
CA PRO A 138 -0.78 23.74 0.98
C PRO A 138 -1.54 24.48 2.10
N ALA A 139 -1.14 24.24 3.36
CA ALA A 139 -1.60 25.04 4.49
C ALA A 139 -1.04 26.47 4.35
N ALA A 140 -1.87 27.41 3.88
CA ALA A 140 -1.49 28.80 3.76
C ALA A 140 -1.97 29.58 4.99
N SER A 141 -1.05 30.21 5.72
CA SER A 141 -1.40 31.24 6.70
C SER A 141 -1.66 32.55 5.97
N VAL A 142 -2.91 33.00 5.95
CA VAL A 142 -3.25 34.31 5.39
C VAL A 142 -2.73 35.39 6.35
N ILE A 143 -1.69 36.12 5.94
CA ILE A 143 -1.23 37.30 6.66
C ILE A 143 -2.11 38.47 6.23
N SER A 144 -2.93 38.98 7.15
CA SER A 144 -3.70 40.20 6.91
C SER A 144 -2.73 41.39 6.92
N LEU A 145 -2.51 41.99 5.74
CA LEU A 145 -1.83 43.27 5.66
C LEU A 145 -2.83 44.35 6.07
N SER A 146 -2.63 44.92 7.26
CA SER A 146 -3.42 46.04 7.76
C SER A 146 -3.34 47.21 6.77
N SER A 147 -4.50 47.60 6.25
CA SER A 147 -4.64 48.81 5.43
C SER A 147 -4.16 50.00 6.25
N ARG A 148 -3.01 50.56 5.86
CA ARG A 148 -2.51 51.81 6.42
C ARG A 148 -3.44 52.93 5.98
N ARG A 149 -4.41 53.27 6.82
CA ARG A 149 -5.05 54.58 6.80
C ARG A 149 -4.07 55.57 7.41
N ASP A 150 -3.37 56.31 6.57
CA ASP A 150 -2.71 57.55 6.98
C ASP A 150 -3.77 58.68 7.08
N PRO A 151 -3.56 59.67 7.97
CA PRO A 151 -4.58 60.61 8.47
C PRO A 151 -5.06 61.67 7.48
#